data_AF-A0A8T4MU23-F1
#
_entry.id   AF-A0A8T4MU23-F1
#
_cell.length_a   1.000
_cell.length_b   1.000
_cell.length_c   1.000
_cell.angle_alpha   90.00
_cell.angle_beta   90.00
_cell.angle_gamma   90.00
#
_symmetry.space_group_name_H-M   'P 1'
#
loop_
_entity.id
_entity.type
_entity.pdbx_description
1 polymer ?
#
loop_
_entity_poly.entity_id
_entity_poly.type
_entity_poly.pdbx_seq_one_letter_code
_entity_poly.pdbx_strand_id
1 'polypeptide(L)'
;MESSLNITGTNIVTCLVDSGMNYSNIYLSSAYIGGYDFVNNDPFPLDDHGHGTRVAGVIASRHATARGIAPDSKIVAVKVLDSSATGYLSTIAAGVDWCIQNKNIYNISIISMSLGTIGGIYNPTTNPMSYEPSLVNAYNNNITIVASSGNLGSTTGISYPAVSPYVISVGAVYDANVSSLTSNGCTDSITYADKVTCFSNRASFLTMMAPGAVITSTQMQGGFGAAYGTSSAAPHVSGTIALMLQRNPNLTPQEIKARLVLTGKIITDQSTNLTYSRVDAFNATTRNSLTGYGCAISNARLCQNDLECSPDSTCHHMNGQWGICSGDIVC
;
A
#
# COMPACT_ATOMS: atom_id res chain seq x y z
N MET A 1 4.95 -13.30 -16.18
CA MET A 1 3.56 -12.89 -15.91
C MET A 1 2.99 -12.16 -17.13
N GLU A 2 3.65 -11.09 -17.61
CA GLU A 2 3.23 -10.37 -18.83
C GLU A 2 3.14 -11.27 -20.08
N SER A 3 4.16 -12.09 -20.34
CA SER A 3 4.22 -12.96 -21.53
C SER A 3 3.22 -14.13 -21.53
N SER A 4 2.63 -14.46 -20.38
CA SER A 4 1.68 -15.58 -20.25
C SER A 4 0.25 -15.14 -19.96
N LEU A 5 0.03 -13.93 -19.43
CA LEU A 5 -1.30 -13.43 -19.04
C LEU A 5 -1.69 -12.11 -19.73
N ASN A 6 -0.75 -11.40 -20.37
CA ASN A 6 -0.97 -10.08 -20.98
C ASN A 6 -1.59 -9.04 -20.02
N ILE A 7 -1.11 -9.02 -18.76
CA ILE A 7 -1.53 -8.09 -17.70
C ILE A 7 -0.33 -7.24 -17.30
N THR A 8 -0.45 -5.92 -17.42
CA THR A 8 0.61 -4.92 -17.20
C THR A 8 0.11 -3.69 -16.40
N GLY A 9 -1.14 -3.71 -15.94
CA GLY A 9 -1.82 -2.62 -15.23
C GLY A 9 -2.58 -1.65 -16.14
N THR A 10 -2.77 -1.99 -17.42
CA THR A 10 -3.43 -1.10 -18.39
C THR A 10 -4.80 -0.64 -17.88
N ASN A 11 -5.12 0.64 -18.09
CA ASN A 11 -6.36 1.31 -17.68
C ASN A 11 -6.62 1.37 -16.17
N ILE A 12 -5.67 0.97 -15.32
CA ILE A 12 -5.77 1.14 -13.86
C ILE A 12 -4.92 2.32 -13.42
N VAL A 13 -5.49 3.15 -12.55
CA VAL A 13 -4.84 4.38 -12.07
C VAL A 13 -4.62 4.33 -10.57
N THR A 14 -3.37 4.59 -10.18
CA THR A 14 -2.96 4.77 -8.78
C THR A 14 -2.81 6.25 -8.46
N CYS A 15 -3.49 6.71 -7.41
CA CYS A 15 -3.22 8.00 -6.79
C CYS A 15 -2.04 7.83 -5.82
N LEU A 16 -0.90 8.43 -6.17
CA LEU A 16 0.31 8.41 -5.37
C LEU A 16 0.32 9.61 -4.43
N VAL A 17 0.05 9.38 -3.14
CA VAL A 17 0.05 10.40 -2.10
C VAL A 17 1.42 10.37 -1.40
N ASP A 18 2.32 11.27 -1.80
CA ASP A 18 3.74 11.23 -1.42
C ASP A 18 4.40 12.63 -1.50
N SER A 19 5.72 12.69 -1.72
CA SER A 19 6.54 13.89 -1.92
C SER A 19 6.49 14.46 -3.34
N GLY A 20 5.66 13.89 -4.21
CA GLY A 20 5.53 14.25 -5.61
C GLY A 20 6.05 13.15 -6.55
N MET A 21 6.15 13.45 -7.83
CA MET A 21 6.69 12.54 -8.83
C MET A 21 7.51 13.33 -9.86
N ASN A 22 8.73 12.90 -10.17
CA ASN A 22 9.42 13.39 -11.36
C ASN A 22 8.79 12.76 -12.61
N TYR A 23 7.74 13.41 -13.10
CA TYR A 23 7.03 13.04 -14.33
C TYR A 23 7.79 13.37 -15.62
N SER A 24 8.96 14.02 -15.53
CA SER A 24 9.88 14.20 -16.67
C SER A 24 10.86 13.03 -16.83
N ASN A 25 10.91 12.09 -15.87
CA ASN A 25 11.73 10.89 -16.00
C ASN A 25 11.21 10.01 -17.14
N ILE A 26 12.08 9.64 -18.08
CA ILE A 26 11.71 8.90 -19.30
C ILE A 26 11.03 7.54 -19.05
N TYR A 27 11.22 6.96 -17.87
CA TYR A 27 10.62 5.67 -17.48
C TYR A 27 9.27 5.81 -16.78
N LEU A 28 8.88 7.04 -16.44
CA LEU A 28 7.68 7.39 -15.68
C LEU A 28 6.75 8.37 -16.41
N SER A 29 7.27 9.12 -17.39
CA SER A 29 6.52 10.14 -18.12
C SER A 29 5.27 9.58 -18.79
N SER A 30 5.31 8.35 -19.29
CA SER A 30 4.14 7.69 -19.87
C SER A 30 3.11 7.22 -18.84
N ALA A 31 3.49 7.09 -17.56
CA ALA A 31 2.59 6.70 -16.49
C ALA A 31 1.86 7.91 -15.88
N TYR A 32 2.51 9.08 -15.83
CA TYR A 32 1.91 10.30 -15.28
C TYR A 32 0.76 10.82 -16.13
N ILE A 33 -0.38 11.12 -15.49
CA ILE A 33 -1.57 11.67 -16.18
C ILE A 33 -2.18 12.91 -15.50
N GLY A 34 -1.61 13.40 -14.40
CA GLY A 34 -2.10 14.58 -13.68
C GLY A 34 -1.81 14.53 -12.19
N GLY A 35 -2.26 15.54 -11.45
CA GLY A 35 -2.02 15.61 -10.01
C GLY A 35 -2.21 16.99 -9.41
N TYR A 36 -1.83 17.12 -8.13
CA TYR A 36 -1.91 18.37 -7.38
C TYR A 36 -0.85 18.43 -6.28
N ASP A 37 -0.31 19.62 -6.03
CA ASP A 37 0.65 19.91 -4.97
C ASP A 37 -0.01 20.68 -3.83
N PHE A 38 -0.21 20.03 -2.69
CA PHE A 38 -0.73 20.66 -1.47
C PHE A 38 0.35 21.31 -0.61
N VAL A 39 1.63 21.10 -0.91
CA VAL A 39 2.75 21.77 -0.25
C VAL A 39 2.93 23.17 -0.82
N ASN A 40 2.90 23.30 -2.15
CA ASN A 40 3.08 24.57 -2.85
C ASN A 40 1.77 25.20 -3.35
N ASN A 41 0.64 24.48 -3.24
CA ASN A 41 -0.70 24.91 -3.68
C ASN A 41 -0.79 25.21 -5.19
N ASP A 42 -0.33 24.27 -6.00
CA ASP A 42 -0.33 24.39 -7.46
C ASP A 42 -0.63 23.04 -8.14
N PRO A 43 -0.88 22.98 -9.47
CA PRO A 43 -1.19 21.73 -10.17
C PRO A 43 0.06 20.93 -10.58
N PHE A 44 1.25 21.25 -10.06
CA PHE A 44 2.53 20.68 -10.45
C PHE A 44 3.17 19.90 -9.29
N PRO A 45 2.79 18.62 -9.07
CA PRO A 45 3.31 17.77 -7.99
C PRO A 45 4.73 17.25 -8.30
N LEU A 46 5.65 18.15 -8.64
CA LEU A 46 7.03 17.79 -8.95
C LEU A 46 7.72 17.32 -7.66
N ASP A 47 8.44 16.21 -7.79
CA ASP A 47 9.21 15.68 -6.67
C ASP A 47 10.51 16.48 -6.46
N ASP A 48 10.67 17.05 -5.28
CA ASP A 48 11.84 17.79 -4.82
C ASP A 48 12.58 17.08 -3.67
N HIS A 49 12.13 15.89 -3.26
CA HIS A 49 12.79 15.03 -2.28
C HIS A 49 13.36 13.75 -2.92
N GLY A 50 12.62 13.15 -3.85
CA GLY A 50 12.97 11.95 -4.61
C GLY A 50 12.31 10.66 -4.11
N HIS A 51 11.61 10.70 -2.97
CA HIS A 51 10.96 9.51 -2.40
C HIS A 51 9.77 9.07 -3.25
N GLY A 52 8.88 9.99 -3.62
CA GLY A 52 7.70 9.66 -4.42
C GLY A 52 8.06 9.17 -5.82
N THR A 53 9.13 9.70 -6.42
CA THR A 53 9.69 9.18 -7.68
C THR A 53 10.15 7.73 -7.56
N ARG A 54 10.76 7.34 -6.43
CA ARG A 54 11.17 5.94 -6.19
C ARG A 54 9.95 5.05 -5.98
N VAL A 55 8.93 5.52 -5.26
CA VAL A 55 7.68 4.79 -5.06
C VAL A 55 6.95 4.58 -6.39
N ALA A 56 6.83 5.62 -7.21
CA ALA A 56 6.25 5.56 -8.56
C ALA A 56 6.98 4.55 -9.46
N GLY A 57 8.31 4.49 -9.37
CA GLY A 57 9.13 3.53 -10.12
C GLY A 57 8.78 2.08 -9.83
N VAL A 58 8.59 1.72 -8.55
CA VAL A 58 8.20 0.36 -8.17
C VAL A 58 6.80 0.01 -8.69
N ILE A 59 5.90 0.99 -8.82
CA ILE A 59 4.57 0.77 -9.38
C ILE A 59 4.64 0.61 -10.90
N ALA A 60 5.18 1.59 -11.63
CA ALA A 60 4.92 1.75 -13.07
C ALA A 60 6.16 2.03 -13.93
N SER A 61 7.38 1.87 -13.43
CA SER A 61 8.58 2.06 -14.26
C SER A 61 8.56 1.13 -15.48
N ARG A 62 8.81 1.68 -16.68
CA ARG A 62 8.92 0.89 -17.93
C ARG A 62 10.35 0.47 -18.25
N HIS A 63 11.28 0.65 -17.32
CA HIS A 63 12.66 0.20 -17.51
C HIS A 63 12.75 -1.31 -17.76
N ALA A 64 13.77 -1.74 -18.49
CA ALA A 64 13.95 -3.16 -18.82
C ALA A 64 14.27 -4.02 -17.59
N THR A 65 15.12 -3.54 -16.68
CA THR A 65 15.59 -4.32 -15.52
C THR A 65 15.02 -3.84 -14.18
N ALA A 66 14.64 -2.58 -14.09
CA ALA A 66 14.00 -1.97 -12.91
C ALA A 66 12.54 -1.66 -13.25
N ARG A 67 11.86 -2.68 -13.76
CA ARG A 67 10.49 -2.60 -14.23
C ARG A 67 9.55 -2.56 -13.02
N GLY A 68 8.59 -1.64 -13.05
CA GLY A 68 7.53 -1.60 -12.06
C GLY A 68 6.64 -2.84 -12.15
N ILE A 69 5.88 -3.11 -11.11
CA ILE A 69 4.98 -4.26 -11.07
C ILE A 69 3.84 -4.14 -12.09
N ALA A 70 3.37 -2.92 -12.36
CA ALA A 70 2.31 -2.58 -13.29
C ALA A 70 2.77 -1.47 -14.26
N PRO A 71 3.68 -1.80 -15.22
CA PRO A 71 4.39 -0.81 -16.03
C PRO A 71 3.50 -0.03 -17.01
N ASP A 72 2.29 -0.49 -17.30
CA ASP A 72 1.32 0.24 -18.13
C ASP A 72 0.17 0.86 -17.32
N SER A 73 0.24 0.79 -15.99
CA SER A 73 -0.68 1.55 -15.13
C SER A 73 -0.38 3.04 -15.20
N LYS A 74 -1.40 3.85 -14.89
CA LYS A 74 -1.25 5.29 -14.79
C LYS A 74 -1.13 5.73 -13.34
N ILE A 75 -0.50 6.88 -13.15
CA ILE A 75 -0.31 7.51 -11.85
C ILE A 75 -0.83 8.94 -11.93
N VAL A 76 -1.66 9.30 -10.96
CA VAL A 76 -1.85 10.70 -10.58
C VAL A 76 -1.04 10.98 -9.32
N ALA A 77 -0.23 12.04 -9.32
CA ALA A 77 0.63 12.36 -8.20
C ALA A 77 0.00 13.43 -7.31
N VAL A 78 -0.06 13.19 -6.02
CA VAL A 78 -0.60 14.13 -5.02
C VAL A 78 0.51 14.40 -4.01
N LYS A 79 1.11 15.58 -4.12
CA LYS A 79 2.23 15.96 -3.25
C LYS A 79 1.69 16.51 -1.93
N VAL A 80 1.96 15.77 -0.86
CA VAL A 80 1.58 16.10 0.53
C VAL A 80 2.77 16.13 1.48
N LEU A 81 3.95 15.72 1.01
CA LEU A 81 5.21 15.80 1.74
C LEU A 81 6.13 16.81 1.06
N ASP A 82 6.81 17.62 1.87
CA ASP A 82 7.77 18.62 1.43
C ASP A 82 9.12 18.01 1.00
N SER A 83 10.08 18.88 0.68
CA SER A 83 11.45 18.50 0.27
C SER A 83 12.26 17.80 1.37
N SER A 84 11.75 17.74 2.60
CA SER A 84 12.29 16.96 3.73
C SER A 84 11.46 15.71 4.03
N ALA A 85 10.59 15.29 3.10
CA ALA A 85 9.64 14.20 3.25
C ALA A 85 8.72 14.32 4.47
N THR A 86 8.41 15.55 4.88
CA THR A 86 7.55 15.84 6.03
C THR A 86 6.26 16.47 5.57
N GLY A 87 5.16 16.20 6.26
CA GLY A 87 3.85 16.77 5.93
C GLY A 87 2.91 16.77 7.12
N TYR A 88 1.89 17.63 7.07
CA TYR A 88 0.85 17.69 8.09
C TYR A 88 -0.22 16.62 7.84
N LEU A 89 -0.80 16.11 8.92
CA LEU A 89 -1.91 15.15 8.84
C LEU A 89 -3.10 15.72 8.06
N SER A 90 -3.37 17.03 8.19
CA SER A 90 -4.41 17.73 7.41
C SER A 90 -4.11 17.77 5.90
N THR A 91 -2.85 17.97 5.52
CA THR A 91 -2.40 17.93 4.12
C THR A 91 -2.54 16.53 3.54
N ILE A 92 -2.19 15.50 4.31
CA ILE A 92 -2.37 14.10 3.92
C ILE A 92 -3.86 13.78 3.74
N ALA A 93 -4.72 14.23 4.66
CA ALA A 93 -6.17 14.09 4.56
C ALA A 93 -6.72 14.72 3.27
N ALA A 94 -6.33 15.97 3.00
CA ALA A 94 -6.72 16.70 1.81
C ALA A 94 -6.25 15.99 0.52
N GLY A 95 -5.06 15.38 0.54
CA GLY A 95 -4.58 14.57 -0.57
C GLY A 95 -5.41 13.33 -0.83
N VAL A 96 -5.81 12.60 0.23
CA VAL A 96 -6.73 11.46 0.12
C VAL A 96 -8.09 11.91 -0.42
N ASP A 97 -8.64 13.00 0.11
CA ASP A 97 -9.92 13.56 -0.33
C ASP A 97 -9.87 14.01 -1.79
N TRP A 98 -8.75 14.57 -2.24
CA TRP A 98 -8.52 14.92 -3.65
C TRP A 98 -8.59 13.69 -4.55
N CYS A 99 -7.96 12.57 -4.15
CA CYS A 99 -8.04 11.33 -4.91
C CYS A 99 -9.50 10.84 -5.04
N ILE A 100 -10.31 10.99 -4.00
CA ILE A 100 -11.74 10.63 -4.01
C ILE A 100 -12.51 11.55 -4.97
N GLN A 101 -12.34 12.86 -4.84
CA GLN A 101 -13.03 13.86 -5.65
C GLN A 101 -12.71 13.73 -7.15
N ASN A 102 -11.48 13.33 -7.47
CA ASN A 102 -11.01 13.17 -8.85
C ASN A 102 -11.09 11.72 -9.36
N LYS A 103 -11.71 10.82 -8.58
CA LYS A 103 -11.81 9.40 -8.93
C LYS A 103 -12.35 9.16 -10.32
N ASN A 104 -13.46 9.80 -10.66
CA ASN A 104 -14.13 9.62 -11.96
C ASN A 104 -13.41 10.32 -13.11
N ILE A 105 -12.64 11.38 -12.82
CA ILE A 105 -11.87 12.13 -13.82
C ILE A 105 -10.69 11.30 -14.31
N TYR A 106 -9.96 10.69 -13.38
CA TYR A 106 -8.74 9.93 -13.68
C TYR A 106 -8.90 8.42 -13.61
N ASN A 107 -10.10 7.89 -13.33
CA ASN A 107 -10.35 6.47 -13.08
C ASN A 107 -9.50 5.87 -11.94
N ILE A 108 -9.37 6.61 -10.83
CA ILE A 108 -8.56 6.20 -9.66
C ILE A 108 -9.21 4.98 -9.01
N SER A 109 -8.42 3.93 -8.82
CA SER A 109 -8.86 2.71 -8.14
C SER A 109 -7.99 2.35 -6.93
N ILE A 110 -6.81 2.97 -6.82
CA ILE A 110 -5.81 2.66 -5.80
C ILE A 110 -5.28 3.97 -5.23
N ILE A 111 -5.10 4.04 -3.90
CA ILE A 111 -4.31 5.07 -3.23
C ILE A 111 -3.07 4.39 -2.63
N SER A 112 -1.88 4.89 -2.98
CA SER A 112 -0.60 4.41 -2.44
C SER A 112 -0.01 5.48 -1.51
N MET A 113 0.23 5.11 -0.26
CA MET A 113 0.70 5.99 0.82
C MET A 113 1.95 5.39 1.46
N SER A 114 3.11 5.66 0.89
CA SER A 114 4.40 5.18 1.41
C SER A 114 4.96 6.09 2.51
N LEU A 115 4.09 6.48 3.44
CA LEU A 115 4.32 7.46 4.49
C LEU A 115 3.81 6.93 5.83
N GLY A 116 4.21 7.58 6.93
CA GLY A 116 3.79 7.21 8.27
C GLY A 116 4.02 8.34 9.28
N THR A 117 3.32 8.31 10.41
CA THR A 117 3.58 9.27 11.49
C THR A 117 4.95 9.03 12.15
N ILE A 118 5.65 10.12 12.45
CA ILE A 118 6.97 10.09 13.08
C ILE A 118 6.86 9.50 14.49
N GLY A 119 7.59 8.41 14.77
CA GLY A 119 7.60 7.75 16.08
C GLY A 119 6.29 7.03 16.45
N GLY A 120 5.31 7.01 15.55
CA GLY A 120 3.99 6.44 15.83
C GLY A 120 3.97 4.91 15.69
N ILE A 121 3.74 4.23 16.81
CA ILE A 121 3.46 2.78 16.88
C ILE A 121 2.07 2.63 17.48
N TYR A 122 1.12 2.16 16.68
CA TYR A 122 -0.27 2.03 17.08
C TYR A 122 -0.78 0.61 16.88
N ASN A 123 -1.83 0.30 17.63
CA ASN A 123 -2.72 -0.82 17.41
C ASN A 123 -4.06 -0.32 16.82
N PRO A 124 -4.87 -1.21 16.21
CA PRO A 124 -6.20 -0.86 15.73
C PRO A 124 -7.09 -0.19 16.79
N THR A 125 -6.88 -0.51 18.07
CA THR A 125 -7.61 0.06 19.21
C THR A 125 -7.07 1.41 19.70
N THR A 126 -5.86 1.80 19.30
CA THR A 126 -5.19 3.05 19.75
C THR A 126 -5.02 4.05 18.60
N ASN A 127 -5.86 3.95 17.57
CA ASN A 127 -5.72 4.64 16.29
C ASN A 127 -5.95 6.18 16.39
N PRO A 128 -4.99 7.04 15.97
CA PRO A 128 -5.18 8.49 15.98
C PRO A 128 -6.07 8.96 14.82
N MET A 129 -7.35 9.26 15.14
CA MET A 129 -8.45 9.42 14.17
C MET A 129 -8.40 10.62 13.20
N SER A 130 -7.38 11.48 13.21
CA SER A 130 -7.50 12.83 12.61
C SER A 130 -7.83 12.87 11.10
N TYR A 131 -7.43 11.85 10.32
CA TYR A 131 -7.87 11.70 8.92
C TYR A 131 -8.48 10.33 8.59
N GLU A 132 -8.87 9.57 9.62
CA GLU A 132 -9.59 8.31 9.45
C GLU A 132 -10.87 8.47 8.60
N PRO A 133 -11.65 9.56 8.72
CA PRO A 133 -12.80 9.79 7.84
C PRO A 133 -12.45 9.79 6.36
N SER A 134 -11.30 10.36 5.96
CA SER A 134 -10.84 10.35 4.56
C SER A 134 -10.51 8.94 4.08
N LEU A 135 -9.89 8.11 4.94
CA LEU A 135 -9.60 6.70 4.61
C LEU A 135 -10.89 5.87 4.47
N VAL A 136 -11.82 6.04 5.41
CA VAL A 136 -13.16 5.42 5.35
C VAL A 136 -13.88 5.83 4.06
N ASN A 137 -13.85 7.12 3.73
CA ASN A 137 -14.50 7.64 2.53
C ASN A 137 -13.88 7.06 1.25
N ALA A 138 -12.55 6.93 1.18
CA ALA A 138 -11.88 6.30 0.04
C ALA A 138 -12.29 4.83 -0.10
N TYR A 139 -12.29 4.07 1.00
CA TYR A 139 -12.74 2.68 1.01
C TYR A 139 -14.19 2.53 0.54
N ASN A 140 -15.11 3.35 1.08
CA ASN A 140 -16.52 3.35 0.68
C ASN A 140 -16.75 3.80 -0.76
N ASN A 141 -15.82 4.57 -1.32
CA ASN A 141 -15.79 4.91 -2.75
C ASN A 141 -15.10 3.82 -3.60
N ASN A 142 -14.92 2.61 -3.10
CA ASN A 142 -14.31 1.48 -3.82
C ASN A 142 -12.88 1.78 -4.31
N ILE A 143 -12.13 2.58 -3.55
CA ILE A 143 -10.71 2.84 -3.77
C ILE A 143 -9.91 2.00 -2.77
N THR A 144 -8.99 1.17 -3.26
CA THR A 144 -8.14 0.34 -2.40
C THR A 144 -6.97 1.15 -1.88
N ILE A 145 -6.78 1.17 -0.57
CA ILE A 145 -5.71 1.96 0.07
C ILE A 145 -4.59 1.04 0.52
N VAL A 146 -3.36 1.40 0.19
CA VAL A 146 -2.15 0.65 0.54
C VAL A 146 -1.17 1.58 1.25
N ALA A 147 -0.67 1.18 2.41
CA ALA A 147 0.30 1.97 3.15
C ALA A 147 1.44 1.15 3.75
N SER A 148 2.61 1.78 3.84
CA SER A 148 3.80 1.22 4.47
C SER A 148 3.63 1.11 5.99
N SER A 149 4.04 0.00 6.59
CA SER A 149 3.86 -0.24 8.03
C SER A 149 4.80 0.58 8.93
N GLY A 150 5.87 1.14 8.38
CA GLY A 150 6.88 1.93 9.10
C GLY A 150 8.18 1.17 9.38
N ASN A 151 9.24 1.93 9.69
CA ASN A 151 10.62 1.44 9.69
C ASN A 151 11.28 1.45 11.09
N LEU A 152 10.51 1.21 12.16
CA LEU A 152 10.99 1.25 13.56
C LEU A 152 11.26 -0.14 14.15
N GLY A 153 11.10 -1.21 13.36
CA GLY A 153 11.32 -2.59 13.79
C GLY A 153 10.31 -3.11 14.81
N SER A 154 9.19 -2.40 15.01
CA SER A 154 8.21 -2.72 16.05
C SER A 154 7.47 -4.03 15.77
N THR A 155 7.28 -4.84 16.80
CA THR A 155 6.50 -6.08 16.76
C THR A 155 5.15 -5.96 17.45
N THR A 156 4.86 -4.82 18.07
CA THR A 156 3.65 -4.59 18.88
C THR A 156 2.68 -3.62 18.23
N GLY A 157 3.10 -2.87 17.21
CA GLY A 157 2.24 -1.97 16.46
C GLY A 157 2.86 -1.52 15.14
N ILE A 158 2.10 -0.77 14.35
CA ILE A 158 2.53 -0.22 13.06
C ILE A 158 2.13 1.27 12.96
N SER A 159 2.68 1.97 11.97
CA SER A 159 2.46 3.42 11.79
C SER A 159 1.08 3.75 11.22
N TYR A 160 0.64 4.99 11.40
CA TYR A 160 -0.58 5.53 10.77
C TYR A 160 -0.22 6.13 9.40
N PRO A 161 -0.93 5.82 8.29
CA PRO A 161 -2.27 5.24 8.21
C PRO A 161 -2.36 3.72 8.15
N ALA A 162 -1.24 2.99 8.07
CA ALA A 162 -1.25 1.55 7.86
C ALA A 162 -2.02 0.76 8.95
N VAL A 163 -2.09 1.26 10.18
CA VAL A 163 -2.88 0.63 11.27
C VAL A 163 -4.39 0.66 11.04
N SER A 164 -4.92 1.52 10.16
CA SER A 164 -6.35 1.59 9.87
C SER A 164 -6.85 0.28 9.26
N PRO A 165 -8.01 -0.25 9.69
CA PRO A 165 -8.55 -1.51 9.16
C PRO A 165 -8.93 -1.43 7.66
N TYR A 166 -9.17 -0.22 7.14
CA TYR A 166 -9.50 0.06 5.73
C TYR A 166 -8.28 0.08 4.82
N VAL A 167 -7.08 -0.03 5.40
CA VAL A 167 -5.80 0.05 4.69
C VAL A 167 -5.16 -1.33 4.63
N ILE A 168 -4.57 -1.65 3.48
CA ILE A 168 -3.68 -2.80 3.32
C ILE A 168 -2.31 -2.36 3.83
N SER A 169 -1.95 -2.84 5.03
CA SER A 169 -0.66 -2.56 5.66
C SER A 169 0.45 -3.47 5.17
N VAL A 170 1.55 -2.87 4.72
CA VAL A 170 2.63 -3.59 4.05
C VAL A 170 3.96 -3.45 4.79
N GLY A 171 4.47 -4.57 5.29
CA GLY A 171 5.83 -4.70 5.83
C GLY A 171 6.85 -5.13 4.77
N ALA A 172 8.13 -5.10 5.14
CA ALA A 172 9.24 -5.28 4.21
C ALA A 172 10.05 -6.57 4.46
N VAL A 173 10.28 -7.32 3.38
CA VAL A 173 11.22 -8.45 3.31
C VAL A 173 12.35 -8.16 2.31
N TYR A 174 13.42 -8.95 2.36
CA TYR A 174 14.41 -9.03 1.30
C TYR A 174 13.89 -9.89 0.14
N ASP A 175 14.22 -9.53 -1.10
CA ASP A 175 13.96 -10.34 -2.29
C ASP A 175 15.10 -11.32 -2.62
N ALA A 176 16.32 -11.03 -2.14
CA ALA A 176 17.51 -11.83 -2.34
C ALA A 176 18.47 -11.74 -1.14
N ASN A 177 19.52 -12.55 -1.17
CA ASN A 177 20.67 -12.37 -0.28
C ASN A 177 21.53 -11.21 -0.81
N VAL A 178 21.76 -10.20 0.02
CA VAL A 178 22.53 -8.98 -0.26
C VAL A 178 23.70 -8.81 0.72
N SER A 179 24.13 -9.91 1.35
CA SER A 179 25.12 -9.90 2.45
C SER A 179 24.59 -9.13 3.68
N SER A 180 25.47 -8.70 4.58
CA SER A 180 25.06 -7.89 5.74
C SER A 180 24.59 -6.51 5.29
N LEU A 181 23.48 -6.04 5.85
CA LEU A 181 22.93 -4.71 5.58
C LEU A 181 22.60 -3.99 6.88
N THR A 182 23.08 -2.75 7.00
CA THR A 182 22.65 -1.79 8.03
C THR A 182 21.78 -0.72 7.38
N SER A 183 20.54 -0.58 7.84
CA SER A 183 19.58 0.40 7.31
C SER A 183 18.56 0.74 8.40
N ASN A 184 18.05 1.98 8.40
CA ASN A 184 17.02 2.43 9.34
C ASN A 184 17.37 2.14 10.82
N GLY A 185 18.65 2.26 11.19
CA GLY A 185 19.09 2.10 12.58
C GLY A 185 19.20 0.65 13.08
N CYS A 186 19.05 -0.35 12.21
CA CYS A 186 19.26 -1.76 12.57
C CYS A 186 20.16 -2.48 11.57
N THR A 187 20.69 -3.64 11.97
CA THR A 187 21.60 -4.46 11.15
C THR A 187 21.07 -5.88 11.02
N ASP A 188 20.97 -6.34 9.78
CA ASP A 188 20.81 -7.74 9.43
C ASP A 188 22.17 -8.31 9.02
N SER A 189 22.76 -9.19 9.84
CA SER A 189 24.08 -9.79 9.55
C SER A 189 24.05 -10.82 8.42
N ILE A 190 22.89 -11.44 8.19
CA ILE A 190 22.65 -12.43 7.14
C ILE A 190 21.32 -12.07 6.49
N THR A 191 21.27 -11.99 5.16
CA THR A 191 20.06 -11.70 4.40
C THR A 191 19.78 -12.86 3.43
N TYR A 192 18.52 -13.07 3.10
CA TYR A 192 18.07 -14.07 2.14
C TYR A 192 16.64 -13.73 1.70
N ALA A 193 16.21 -14.25 0.56
CA ALA A 193 14.86 -14.02 0.04
C ALA A 193 13.80 -14.39 1.08
N ASP A 194 12.77 -13.56 1.21
CA ASP A 194 11.67 -13.69 2.19
C ASP A 194 12.09 -13.50 3.67
N LYS A 195 13.35 -13.14 3.97
CA LYS A 195 13.71 -12.71 5.33
C LYS A 195 13.02 -11.38 5.64
N VAL A 196 12.32 -11.29 6.78
CA VAL A 196 11.77 -10.02 7.25
C VAL A 196 12.91 -9.06 7.63
N THR A 197 12.85 -7.84 7.12
CA THR A 197 13.86 -6.81 7.39
C THR A 197 13.81 -6.37 8.85
N CYS A 198 14.96 -6.15 9.48
CA CYS A 198 15.01 -5.78 10.89
C CYS A 198 14.25 -4.49 11.24
N PHE A 199 14.11 -3.58 10.27
CA PHE A 199 13.43 -2.30 10.46
C PHE A 199 11.91 -2.40 10.24
N SER A 200 11.37 -3.48 9.66
CA SER A 200 9.95 -3.53 9.35
C SER A 200 9.13 -3.57 10.64
N ASN A 201 8.21 -2.61 10.79
CA ASN A 201 7.10 -2.77 11.72
C ASN A 201 6.24 -3.95 11.25
N ARG A 202 5.96 -4.88 12.16
CA ARG A 202 5.44 -6.22 11.85
C ARG A 202 4.60 -6.79 12.99
N ALA A 203 3.68 -6.00 13.51
CA ALA A 203 2.72 -6.53 14.48
C ALA A 203 1.90 -7.69 13.88
N SER A 204 1.32 -8.55 14.73
CA SER A 204 0.58 -9.75 14.32
C SER A 204 -0.62 -9.47 13.42
N PHE A 205 -1.18 -8.25 13.47
CA PHE A 205 -2.30 -7.80 12.64
C PHE A 205 -1.86 -7.12 11.33
N LEU A 206 -0.56 -7.09 11.01
CA LEU A 206 -0.07 -6.62 9.71
C LEU A 206 -0.75 -7.41 8.58
N THR A 207 -1.22 -6.72 7.54
CA THR A 207 -1.95 -7.38 6.46
C THR A 207 -1.03 -8.32 5.66
N MET A 208 0.12 -7.81 5.22
CA MET A 208 1.02 -8.60 4.38
C MET A 208 2.45 -8.03 4.32
N MET A 209 3.35 -8.81 3.72
CA MET A 209 4.74 -8.45 3.42
C MET A 209 4.98 -8.32 1.92
N ALA A 210 5.94 -7.48 1.53
CA ALA A 210 6.45 -7.40 0.16
C ALA A 210 7.94 -7.01 0.13
N PRO A 211 8.65 -7.19 -0.99
CA PRO A 211 10.04 -6.76 -1.12
C PRO A 211 10.22 -5.27 -0.81
N GLY A 212 11.12 -4.94 0.12
CA GLY A 212 11.32 -3.55 0.57
C GLY A 212 12.75 -3.18 0.92
N ALA A 213 13.74 -4.04 0.67
CA ALA A 213 15.15 -3.73 0.89
C ALA A 213 15.96 -3.92 -0.38
N VAL A 214 16.81 -2.95 -0.71
CA VAL A 214 17.66 -2.94 -1.93
C VAL A 214 16.85 -3.00 -3.22
N ILE A 215 15.68 -2.36 -3.24
CA ILE A 215 14.80 -2.34 -4.40
C ILE A 215 15.34 -1.35 -5.43
N THR A 216 15.69 -1.81 -6.63
CA THR A 216 16.14 -0.91 -7.69
C THR A 216 14.95 -0.14 -8.25
N SER A 217 14.95 1.19 -8.12
CA SER A 217 13.86 2.06 -8.60
C SER A 217 14.39 3.36 -9.21
N THR A 218 13.51 4.10 -9.89
CA THR A 218 13.80 5.39 -10.52
C THR A 218 14.24 6.44 -9.51
N GLN A 219 15.15 7.35 -9.92
CA GLN A 219 15.59 8.48 -9.10
C GLN A 219 15.08 9.83 -9.62
N MET A 220 15.04 10.81 -8.72
CA MET A 220 14.63 12.19 -8.99
C MET A 220 15.44 12.84 -10.10
N GLN A 221 16.76 12.65 -10.14
CA GLN A 221 17.64 13.24 -11.16
C GLN A 221 17.76 12.36 -12.44
N GLY A 222 16.86 11.38 -12.60
CA GLY A 222 16.95 10.37 -13.65
C GLY A 222 17.77 9.14 -13.23
N GLY A 223 17.74 8.09 -14.07
CA GLY A 223 18.41 6.82 -13.79
C GLY A 223 17.75 6.00 -12.66
N PHE A 224 18.53 5.12 -12.04
CA PHE A 224 18.07 4.16 -11.03
C PHE A 224 18.98 4.12 -9.81
N GLY A 225 18.42 3.72 -8.68
CA GLY A 225 19.14 3.53 -7.42
C GLY A 225 18.41 2.58 -6.50
N ALA A 226 19.11 2.14 -5.45
CA ALA A 226 18.52 1.27 -4.43
C ALA A 226 17.60 2.09 -3.49
N ALA A 227 16.42 1.56 -3.25
CA ALA A 227 15.43 2.05 -2.31
C ALA A 227 15.25 1.04 -1.17
N TYR A 228 15.00 1.57 0.03
CA TYR A 228 14.94 0.81 1.28
C TYR A 228 13.75 1.29 2.09
N GLY A 229 13.09 0.36 2.78
CA GLY A 229 11.98 0.65 3.67
C GLY A 229 10.69 -0.05 3.27
N THR A 230 9.76 -0.08 4.21
CA THR A 230 8.37 -0.45 3.96
C THR A 230 7.71 0.43 2.90
N SER A 231 8.22 1.65 2.70
CA SER A 231 7.89 2.54 1.58
C SER A 231 8.25 2.00 0.19
N SER A 232 9.17 1.03 0.10
CA SER A 232 9.42 0.30 -1.16
C SER A 232 8.56 -0.97 -1.27
N ALA A 233 8.06 -1.49 -0.15
CA ALA A 233 7.19 -2.66 -0.12
C ALA A 233 5.74 -2.33 -0.49
N ALA A 234 5.18 -1.26 0.06
CA ALA A 234 3.83 -0.80 -0.25
C ALA A 234 3.55 -0.66 -1.77
N PRO A 235 4.41 -0.03 -2.59
CA PRO A 235 4.16 0.10 -4.03
C PRO A 235 4.22 -1.23 -4.80
N HIS A 236 4.90 -2.28 -4.30
CA HIS A 236 4.80 -3.62 -4.90
C HIS A 236 3.37 -4.16 -4.82
N VAL A 237 2.72 -3.94 -3.67
CA VAL A 237 1.33 -4.34 -3.45
C VAL A 237 0.39 -3.45 -4.26
N SER A 238 0.61 -2.13 -4.32
CA SER A 238 -0.17 -1.22 -5.18
C SER A 238 -0.13 -1.65 -6.66
N GLY A 239 1.06 -1.95 -7.20
CA GLY A 239 1.18 -2.47 -8.56
C GLY A 239 0.51 -3.83 -8.75
N THR A 240 0.61 -4.72 -7.76
CA THR A 240 -0.09 -6.02 -7.81
C THR A 240 -1.61 -5.85 -7.90
N ILE A 241 -2.17 -4.90 -7.13
CA ILE A 241 -3.60 -4.57 -7.17
C ILE A 241 -3.99 -4.02 -8.54
N ALA A 242 -3.13 -3.22 -9.19
CA ALA A 242 -3.39 -2.76 -10.55
C ALA A 242 -3.47 -3.93 -11.55
N LEU A 243 -2.63 -4.95 -11.40
CA LEU A 243 -2.73 -6.18 -12.21
C LEU A 243 -4.04 -6.95 -11.91
N MET A 244 -4.43 -7.03 -10.64
CA MET A 244 -5.69 -7.70 -10.24
C MET A 244 -6.91 -7.01 -10.84
N LEU A 245 -6.95 -5.67 -10.77
CA LEU A 245 -8.04 -4.85 -11.28
C LEU A 245 -8.11 -4.83 -12.81
N GLN A 246 -6.98 -4.89 -13.52
CA GLN A 246 -7.00 -5.06 -14.98
C GLN A 246 -7.72 -6.36 -15.36
N ARG A 247 -7.52 -7.44 -14.59
CA ARG A 247 -8.15 -8.74 -14.87
C ARG A 247 -9.60 -8.81 -14.42
N ASN A 248 -9.92 -8.22 -13.28
CA ASN A 248 -11.28 -8.13 -12.78
C ASN A 248 -11.52 -6.71 -12.19
N PRO A 249 -12.08 -5.79 -12.99
CA PRO A 249 -12.28 -4.40 -12.57
C PRO A 249 -13.37 -4.24 -11.51
N ASN A 250 -14.15 -5.29 -11.22
CA ASN A 250 -15.24 -5.25 -10.26
C ASN A 250 -14.82 -5.66 -8.84
N LEU A 251 -13.55 -5.99 -8.61
CA LEU A 251 -13.08 -6.37 -7.28
C LEU A 251 -13.23 -5.19 -6.31
N THR A 252 -13.86 -5.46 -5.18
CA THR A 252 -13.94 -4.52 -4.06
C THR A 252 -12.63 -4.49 -3.27
N PRO A 253 -12.33 -3.41 -2.52
CA PRO A 253 -11.16 -3.36 -1.62
C PRO A 253 -11.06 -4.56 -0.68
N GLN A 254 -12.21 -5.05 -0.19
CA GLN A 254 -12.27 -6.23 0.68
C GLN A 254 -11.83 -7.51 -0.04
N GLU A 255 -12.38 -7.76 -1.24
CA GLU A 255 -12.01 -8.92 -2.05
C GLU A 255 -10.55 -8.88 -2.46
N ILE A 256 -10.02 -7.69 -2.75
CA ILE A 256 -8.62 -7.46 -3.06
C ILE A 256 -7.75 -7.84 -1.85
N LYS A 257 -8.04 -7.29 -0.67
CA LYS A 257 -7.31 -7.57 0.58
C LYS A 257 -7.27 -9.07 0.87
N ALA A 258 -8.41 -9.74 0.84
CA ALA A 258 -8.46 -11.16 1.13
C ALA A 258 -7.77 -12.01 0.06
N ARG A 259 -7.90 -11.68 -1.23
CA ARG A 259 -7.20 -12.41 -2.28
C ARG A 259 -5.69 -12.28 -2.11
N LEU A 260 -5.18 -11.09 -1.79
CA LEU A 260 -3.76 -10.88 -1.51
C LEU A 260 -3.27 -11.75 -0.33
N VAL A 261 -4.01 -11.75 0.79
CA VAL A 261 -3.64 -12.53 1.99
C VAL A 261 -3.70 -14.04 1.73
N LEU A 262 -4.80 -14.54 1.15
CA LEU A 262 -5.01 -15.98 0.94
C LEU A 262 -4.08 -16.58 -0.13
N THR A 263 -3.66 -15.79 -1.12
CA THR A 263 -2.81 -16.27 -2.21
C THR A 263 -1.33 -15.99 -2.02
N GLY A 264 -0.95 -15.14 -1.05
CA GLY A 264 0.44 -14.87 -0.78
C GLY A 264 1.18 -16.08 -0.21
N LYS A 265 2.51 -16.06 -0.35
CA LYS A 265 3.37 -17.10 0.19
C LYS A 265 3.49 -16.90 1.69
N ILE A 266 3.17 -17.92 2.47
CA ILE A 266 3.39 -17.88 3.91
C ILE A 266 4.89 -17.91 4.20
N ILE A 267 5.34 -16.95 5.00
CA ILE A 267 6.72 -16.83 5.47
C ILE A 267 6.71 -16.70 6.99
N THR A 268 7.77 -17.18 7.65
CA THR A 268 7.91 -17.11 9.10
C THR A 268 9.02 -16.13 9.47
N ASP A 269 8.70 -15.14 10.30
CA ASP A 269 9.71 -14.30 10.93
C ASP A 269 10.38 -15.09 12.06
N GLN A 270 11.64 -15.46 11.83
CA GLN A 270 12.44 -16.23 12.80
C GLN A 270 12.66 -15.49 14.13
N SER A 271 12.53 -14.15 14.15
CA SER A 271 12.73 -13.36 15.37
C SER A 271 11.52 -13.35 16.31
N THR A 272 10.32 -13.54 15.78
CA THR A 272 9.05 -13.46 16.54
C THR A 272 8.24 -14.76 16.49
N ASN A 273 8.60 -15.70 15.62
CA ASN A 273 7.81 -16.88 15.22
C ASN A 273 6.42 -16.55 14.63
N LEU A 274 6.17 -15.28 14.29
CA LEU A 274 4.96 -14.89 13.59
C LEU A 274 5.04 -15.29 12.11
N THR A 275 3.89 -15.63 11.55
CA THR A 275 3.77 -15.93 10.12
C THR A 275 3.04 -14.81 9.41
N TYR A 276 3.47 -14.50 8.19
CA TYR A 276 2.87 -13.46 7.36
C TYR A 276 2.64 -13.99 5.95
N SER A 277 1.62 -13.45 5.29
CA SER A 277 1.45 -13.61 3.85
C SER A 277 2.35 -12.62 3.11
N ARG A 278 3.23 -13.10 2.25
CA ARG A 278 4.07 -12.28 1.37
C ARG A 278 3.44 -12.22 -0.02
N VAL A 279 3.29 -11.03 -0.59
CA VAL A 279 2.59 -10.79 -1.88
C VAL A 279 3.04 -11.77 -2.97
N ASP A 280 2.09 -12.45 -3.60
CA ASP A 280 2.31 -13.29 -4.78
C ASP A 280 1.41 -12.79 -5.90
N ALA A 281 1.96 -11.90 -6.73
CA ALA A 281 1.19 -11.26 -7.80
C ALA A 281 0.64 -12.27 -8.83
N PHE A 282 1.31 -13.40 -9.04
CA PHE A 282 0.83 -14.41 -9.99
C PHE A 282 -0.41 -15.10 -9.45
N ASN A 283 -0.37 -15.59 -8.21
CA ASN A 283 -1.51 -16.27 -7.61
C ASN A 283 -2.67 -15.29 -7.31
N ALA A 284 -2.37 -14.06 -6.90
CA ALA A 284 -3.38 -13.03 -6.66
C ALA A 284 -4.15 -12.63 -7.94
N THR A 285 -3.50 -12.70 -9.11
CA THR A 285 -4.14 -12.37 -10.39
C THR A 285 -4.80 -13.57 -11.05
N THR A 286 -4.26 -14.78 -10.92
CA THR A 286 -4.74 -15.93 -11.72
C THR A 286 -5.89 -16.72 -11.11
N ARG A 287 -6.07 -16.67 -9.79
CA ARG A 287 -7.14 -17.43 -9.13
C ARG A 287 -8.49 -16.71 -9.26
N ASN A 288 -9.37 -17.28 -10.07
CA ASN A 288 -10.71 -16.75 -10.34
C ASN A 288 -11.70 -16.91 -9.17
N SER A 289 -11.41 -17.76 -8.19
CA SER A 289 -12.31 -18.02 -7.05
C SER A 289 -11.54 -18.29 -5.75
N LEU A 290 -12.03 -17.73 -4.64
CA LEU A 290 -11.57 -18.03 -3.29
C LEU A 290 -12.10 -19.38 -2.77
N THR A 291 -13.00 -20.05 -3.51
CA THR A 291 -13.62 -21.34 -3.11
C THR A 291 -12.62 -22.46 -2.86
N GLY A 292 -11.43 -22.41 -3.49
CA GLY A 292 -10.35 -23.36 -3.23
C GLY A 292 -9.71 -23.25 -1.84
N TYR A 293 -10.05 -22.22 -1.07
CA TYR A 293 -9.61 -21.98 0.31
C TYR A 293 -10.71 -22.25 1.34
N GLY A 294 -11.89 -22.74 0.93
CA GLY A 294 -13.04 -22.89 1.82
C GLY A 294 -13.69 -21.56 2.25
N CYS A 295 -13.19 -20.43 1.75
CA CYS A 295 -13.65 -19.11 2.11
C CYS A 295 -14.88 -18.70 1.30
N ALA A 296 -15.90 -18.15 1.99
CA ALA A 296 -16.99 -17.42 1.36
C ALA A 296 -16.93 -15.94 1.79
N ILE A 297 -17.23 -15.03 0.86
CA ILE A 297 -17.56 -13.65 1.25
C ILE A 297 -18.91 -13.76 1.95
N SER A 298 -18.93 -13.58 3.27
CA SER A 298 -20.20 -13.55 3.97
C SER A 298 -20.82 -12.18 3.68
N ASN A 299 -22.07 -12.18 3.20
CA ASN A 299 -22.89 -10.97 3.18
C ASN A 299 -23.31 -10.54 4.60
N ALA A 300 -22.87 -11.26 5.64
CA ALA A 300 -23.12 -10.88 7.02
C ALA A 300 -22.24 -9.68 7.35
N ARG A 301 -22.91 -8.54 7.56
CA ARG A 301 -22.32 -7.34 8.14
C ARG A 301 -22.04 -7.65 9.60
N LEU A 302 -20.77 -7.89 9.94
CA LEU A 302 -20.36 -8.18 11.31
C LEU A 302 -19.60 -6.97 11.86
N CYS A 303 -19.88 -6.60 13.10
CA CYS A 303 -19.00 -5.70 13.83
C CYS A 303 -17.76 -6.50 14.29
N GLN A 304 -16.58 -5.88 14.32
CA GLN A 304 -15.43 -6.49 15.02
C GLN A 304 -15.86 -6.83 16.47
N ASN A 305 -15.76 -8.11 16.84
CA ASN A 305 -16.12 -8.72 18.13
C ASN A 305 -17.61 -9.12 18.32
N ASP A 306 -18.21 -9.80 17.34
CA ASP A 306 -19.50 -10.54 17.49
C ASP A 306 -20.73 -9.68 17.89
N LEU A 307 -20.78 -8.42 17.47
CA LEU A 307 -21.97 -7.56 17.66
C LEU A 307 -22.76 -7.40 16.34
N GLU A 308 -24.09 -7.30 16.46
CA GLU A 308 -25.00 -7.11 15.32
C GLU A 308 -24.96 -5.67 14.78
N CYS A 309 -25.02 -5.54 13.46
CA CYS A 309 -25.04 -4.29 12.74
C CYS A 309 -26.41 -3.59 12.76
N SER A 310 -26.43 -2.28 13.02
CA SER A 310 -27.61 -1.44 12.91
C SER A 310 -28.11 -1.35 11.44
N PRO A 311 -29.41 -1.15 11.19
CA PRO A 311 -29.96 -0.93 9.85
C PRO A 311 -29.30 0.21 9.05
N ASP A 312 -28.68 1.18 9.74
CA ASP A 312 -27.97 2.30 9.13
C ASP A 312 -26.47 2.05 8.88
N SER A 313 -26.00 0.80 9.02
CA SER A 313 -24.59 0.38 8.84
C SER A 313 -23.61 0.87 9.93
N THR A 314 -24.13 1.32 11.08
CA THR A 314 -23.31 1.67 12.24
C THR A 314 -23.21 0.52 13.27
N CYS A 315 -22.09 0.46 13.98
CA CYS A 315 -21.89 -0.42 15.13
C CYS A 315 -21.81 0.46 16.39
N HIS A 316 -22.63 0.14 17.40
CA HIS A 316 -22.56 0.76 18.72
C HIS A 316 -21.73 -0.11 19.67
N HIS A 317 -20.53 0.35 20.04
CA HIS A 317 -19.79 -0.29 21.12
C HIS A 317 -20.43 0.06 22.49
N MET A 318 -20.40 -0.87 23.45
CA MET A 318 -20.87 -0.63 24.83
C MET A 318 -20.19 0.56 25.52
N ASN A 319 -19.07 1.05 24.98
CA ASN A 319 -18.30 2.19 25.49
C ASN A 319 -18.51 3.51 24.71
N GLY A 320 -19.53 3.60 23.85
CA GLY A 320 -19.85 4.84 23.12
C GLY A 320 -18.95 5.16 21.91
N GLN A 321 -18.17 4.19 21.44
CA GLN A 321 -17.42 4.31 20.19
C GLN A 321 -18.28 3.88 18.99
N TRP A 322 -18.11 4.57 17.86
CA TRP A 322 -18.80 4.29 16.61
C TRP A 322 -17.90 3.46 15.69
N GLY A 323 -18.37 2.29 15.28
CA GLY A 323 -17.75 1.46 14.23
C GLY A 323 -18.61 1.42 12.98
N ILE A 324 -18.04 0.98 11.85
CA ILE A 324 -18.79 0.75 10.60
C ILE A 324 -18.79 -0.74 10.30
N CYS A 325 -19.94 -1.23 9.89
CA CYS A 325 -20.15 -2.60 9.46
C CYS A 325 -19.40 -2.93 8.16
N SER A 326 -18.41 -3.83 8.22
CA SER A 326 -17.86 -4.50 7.03
C SER A 326 -18.43 -5.92 6.94
N GLY A 327 -18.65 -6.41 5.73
CA GLY A 327 -18.75 -7.87 5.57
C GLY A 327 -17.41 -8.48 5.97
N ASP A 328 -17.39 -9.65 6.58
CA ASP A 328 -16.15 -10.41 6.79
C ASP A 328 -16.03 -11.52 5.75
N ILE A 329 -14.80 -11.80 5.33
CA ILE A 329 -14.50 -13.02 4.59
C ILE A 329 -14.30 -14.12 5.62
N VAL A 330 -15.25 -15.05 5.65
CA VAL A 330 -15.26 -16.17 6.58
C VAL A 330 -14.52 -17.33 5.91
N CYS A 331 -13.38 -17.66 6.51
CA CYS A 331 -12.55 -18.84 6.31
C CYS A 331 -12.35 -19.45 7.71
#